data_AF-K6VCU7-F1
#
_entry.id   AF-K6VCU7-F1
#
_cell.length_a   1.000
_cell.length_b   1.000
_cell.length_c   1.000
_cell.angle_alpha   90.00
_cell.angle_beta   90.00
_cell.angle_gamma   90.00
#
_symmetry.space_group_name_H-M   'P 1'
#
loop_
_entity.id
_entity.type
_entity.pdbx_description
1 polymer ?
#
loop_
_entity_poly.entity_id
_entity_poly.type
_entity_poly.pdbx_seq_one_letter_code
_entity_poly.pdbx_strand_id
1 'polypeptide(L)'
;MEPTAADLVTWLDAGSATLLRHAGDLTRLGSDDLAGLAAGAAKIVNAAKAFQAAVVMEARERGVIAASDNPKTAAWVEQSCRDAGVPLAPAQARGLDEVSRTCSTPDVARLKDAVVAGECTVESAAIIASTYRRLSPKVDVRGWDTVLDQLIGWLGEGATRKNIAEFEDVLLSQYGTQTTLEDEHEQKRSNRTMSALTLNAKTGMFESKIVMDPVNEAVFSAALHALSKPHVDPDTGEHDPRTPGTRRLDALVTMAKHATNPDKTFRGSGAAARIIVTIPLADLVGGLRTSSLAEQLGLFPTIAETTDGAHPGDFAPTATATDIDTPATCDRGDGHAGSPGNGPCCGHGTLAASSTGALSAGVLSPGD
;
A
#
# COMPACT_ATOMS: atom_id res chain seq x y z
N MET A 1 -26.61 -33.42 29.75
CA MET A 1 -26.97 -33.87 28.40
C MET A 1 -26.51 -32.78 27.47
N GLU A 2 -25.42 -33.02 26.75
CA GLU A 2 -24.86 -32.01 25.84
C GLU A 2 -25.81 -31.82 24.65
N PRO A 3 -26.08 -30.58 24.22
CA PRO A 3 -26.98 -30.32 23.11
C PRO A 3 -26.41 -30.90 21.82
N THR A 4 -27.26 -31.54 21.01
CA THR A 4 -26.84 -32.04 19.69
C THR A 4 -26.79 -30.88 18.67
N ALA A 5 -26.06 -31.08 17.56
CA ALA A 5 -26.03 -30.08 16.48
C ALA A 5 -27.44 -29.75 15.94
N ALA A 6 -28.33 -30.75 15.87
CA ALA A 6 -29.72 -30.56 15.45
C ALA A 6 -30.52 -29.71 16.45
N ASP A 7 -30.28 -29.89 17.76
CA ASP A 7 -30.91 -29.07 18.80
C ASP A 7 -30.47 -27.61 18.70
N LEU A 8 -29.18 -27.37 18.44
CA LEU A 8 -28.63 -26.01 18.29
C LEU A 8 -29.18 -25.30 17.04
N VAL A 9 -29.28 -25.99 15.91
CA VAL A 9 -29.88 -25.44 14.68
C VAL A 9 -31.35 -25.09 14.92
N THR A 10 -32.12 -26.01 15.52
CA THR A 10 -33.54 -25.79 15.84
C THR A 10 -33.72 -24.58 16.77
N TRP A 11 -32.82 -24.42 17.74
CA TRP A 11 -32.84 -23.28 18.65
C TRP A 11 -32.53 -21.94 17.94
N LEU A 12 -31.54 -21.91 17.04
CA LEU A 12 -31.22 -20.72 16.24
C LEU A 12 -32.39 -20.33 15.32
N ASP A 13 -33.04 -21.29 14.69
CA ASP A 13 -34.20 -21.07 13.83
C ASP A 13 -35.37 -20.49 14.63
N ALA A 14 -35.69 -21.08 15.79
CA ALA A 14 -36.74 -20.59 16.67
C ALA A 14 -36.45 -19.16 17.19
N GLY A 15 -35.21 -18.87 17.54
CA GLY A 15 -34.76 -17.55 17.99
C GLY A 15 -34.91 -16.48 16.90
N SER A 16 -34.46 -16.78 15.68
CA SER A 16 -34.56 -15.86 14.54
C SER A 16 -36.02 -15.55 14.17
N ALA A 17 -36.88 -16.56 14.13
CA ALA A 17 -38.30 -16.40 13.85
C ALA A 17 -39.01 -15.54 14.92
N THR A 18 -38.61 -15.69 16.18
CA THR A 18 -39.16 -14.91 17.30
C THR A 18 -38.77 -13.44 17.19
N LEU A 19 -37.50 -13.14 16.90
CA LEU A 19 -37.02 -11.76 16.71
C LEU A 19 -37.73 -11.06 15.55
N LEU A 20 -37.88 -11.73 14.40
CA LEU A 20 -38.56 -11.17 13.24
C LEU A 20 -40.05 -10.90 13.48
N ARG A 21 -40.71 -11.72 14.30
CA ARG A 21 -42.10 -11.47 14.72
C ARG A 21 -42.22 -10.16 15.49
N HIS A 22 -41.34 -9.94 16.48
CA HIS A 22 -41.35 -8.73 17.29
C HIS A 22 -40.92 -7.47 16.53
N ALA A 23 -40.09 -7.60 15.49
CA ALA A 23 -39.75 -6.49 14.61
C ALA A 23 -41.01 -5.88 13.92
N GLY A 24 -42.03 -6.69 13.63
CA GLY A 24 -43.30 -6.22 13.08
C GLY A 24 -44.16 -5.41 14.06
N ASP A 25 -43.93 -5.56 15.37
CA ASP A 25 -44.69 -4.89 16.43
C ASP A 25 -44.01 -3.61 16.95
N LEU A 26 -42.87 -3.19 16.38
CA LEU A 26 -42.09 -2.02 16.83
C LEU A 26 -42.87 -0.70 16.79
N THR A 27 -43.91 -0.61 15.96
CA THR A 27 -44.79 0.57 15.87
C THR A 27 -45.60 0.85 17.13
N ARG A 28 -45.64 -0.10 18.08
CA ARG A 28 -46.35 0.01 19.36
C ARG A 28 -45.48 0.52 20.51
N LEU A 29 -44.19 0.74 20.30
CA LEU A 29 -43.23 1.13 21.34
C LEU A 29 -43.00 2.65 21.38
N GLY A 30 -42.70 3.17 22.56
CA GLY A 30 -42.29 4.57 22.75
C GLY A 30 -40.88 4.85 22.22
N SER A 31 -40.60 6.10 21.83
CA SER A 31 -39.31 6.48 21.25
C SER A 31 -38.12 6.28 22.20
N ASP A 32 -38.35 6.35 23.52
CA ASP A 32 -37.31 6.22 24.54
C ASP A 32 -36.78 4.77 24.68
N ASP A 33 -37.58 3.77 24.31
CA ASP A 33 -37.22 2.35 24.42
C ASP A 33 -36.39 1.84 23.22
N LEU A 34 -36.39 2.59 22.11
CA LEU A 34 -35.75 2.17 20.86
C LEU A 34 -34.23 2.07 20.97
N ALA A 35 -33.60 2.93 21.76
CA ALA A 35 -32.14 2.91 21.96
C ALA A 35 -31.70 1.62 22.67
N GLY A 36 -32.43 1.20 23.71
CA GLY A 36 -32.16 -0.05 24.44
C GLY A 36 -32.35 -1.28 23.55
N LEU A 37 -33.40 -1.28 22.72
CA LEU A 37 -33.67 -2.36 21.77
C LEU A 37 -32.61 -2.44 20.66
N ALA A 38 -32.15 -1.30 20.14
CA ALA A 38 -31.06 -1.26 19.17
C ALA A 38 -29.76 -1.86 19.76
N ALA A 39 -29.42 -1.50 20.99
CA ALA A 39 -28.27 -2.08 21.70
C ALA A 39 -28.45 -3.59 21.97
N GLY A 40 -29.66 -4.02 22.35
CA GLY A 40 -29.99 -5.44 22.55
C GLY A 40 -29.88 -6.26 21.26
N ALA A 41 -30.40 -5.74 20.15
CA ALA A 41 -30.27 -6.37 18.84
C ALA A 41 -28.81 -6.47 18.40
N ALA A 42 -28.01 -5.43 18.61
CA ALA A 42 -26.58 -5.45 18.32
C ALA A 42 -25.83 -6.52 19.14
N LYS A 43 -26.17 -6.70 20.42
CA LYS A 43 -25.62 -7.77 21.27
C LYS A 43 -25.91 -9.16 20.70
N ILE A 44 -27.14 -9.40 20.25
CA ILE A 44 -27.52 -10.69 19.63
C ILE A 44 -26.74 -10.92 18.34
N VAL A 45 -26.63 -9.90 17.48
CA VAL A 45 -25.85 -9.99 16.24
C VAL A 45 -24.38 -10.32 16.54
N ASN A 46 -23.78 -9.65 17.53
CA ASN A 46 -22.39 -9.93 17.93
C ASN A 46 -22.22 -11.34 18.49
N ALA A 47 -23.13 -11.82 19.34
CA ALA A 47 -23.11 -13.19 19.86
C ALA A 47 -23.26 -14.24 18.74
N ALA A 48 -24.16 -14.00 17.78
CA ALA A 48 -24.33 -14.89 16.63
C ALA A 48 -23.08 -14.92 15.73
N LYS A 49 -22.44 -13.78 15.50
CA LYS A 49 -21.18 -13.69 14.75
C LYS A 49 -20.01 -14.36 15.48
N ALA A 50 -19.91 -14.19 16.81
CA ALA A 50 -18.94 -14.87 17.65
C ALA A 50 -19.10 -16.40 17.58
N PHE A 51 -20.35 -16.88 17.70
CA PHE A 51 -20.67 -18.29 17.54
C PHE A 51 -20.31 -18.81 16.13
N GLN A 52 -20.64 -18.06 15.08
CA GLN A 52 -20.24 -18.40 13.70
C GLN A 52 -18.72 -18.52 13.56
N ALA A 53 -17.95 -17.58 14.13
CA ALA A 53 -16.49 -17.66 14.12
C ALA A 53 -15.97 -18.90 14.87
N ALA A 54 -16.56 -19.22 16.03
CA ALA A 54 -16.22 -20.43 16.79
C ALA A 54 -16.45 -21.72 15.99
N VAL A 55 -17.60 -21.83 15.31
CA VAL A 55 -17.92 -22.98 14.44
C VAL A 55 -16.91 -23.11 13.30
N VAL A 56 -16.54 -21.99 12.65
CA VAL A 56 -15.56 -22.00 11.55
C VAL A 56 -14.16 -22.38 12.05
N MET A 57 -13.74 -21.86 13.21
CA MET A 57 -12.47 -22.22 13.83
C MET A 57 -12.41 -23.71 14.17
N GLU A 58 -13.46 -24.26 14.78
CA GLU A 58 -13.56 -25.68 15.11
C GLU A 58 -13.57 -26.56 13.85
N ALA A 59 -14.33 -26.17 12.82
CA ALA A 59 -14.38 -26.90 11.55
C ALA A 59 -13.01 -26.94 10.84
N ARG A 60 -12.22 -25.86 10.98
CA ARG A 60 -10.85 -25.79 10.48
C ARG A 60 -9.92 -26.70 11.28
N GLU A 61 -9.97 -26.63 12.60
CA GLU A 61 -9.12 -27.42 13.52
C GLU A 61 -9.35 -28.93 13.34
N ARG A 62 -10.61 -29.33 13.11
CA ARG A 62 -10.98 -30.72 12.79
C ARG A 62 -10.68 -31.16 11.36
N GLY A 63 -10.20 -30.25 10.50
CA GLY A 63 -9.92 -30.55 9.10
C GLY A 63 -11.15 -30.75 8.21
N VAL A 64 -12.36 -30.44 8.68
CA VAL A 64 -13.62 -30.58 7.91
C VAL A 64 -13.60 -29.72 6.65
N ILE A 65 -13.06 -28.49 6.77
CA ILE A 65 -12.92 -27.57 5.64
C ILE A 65 -11.94 -28.13 4.60
N ALA A 66 -10.82 -28.70 5.05
CA ALA A 66 -9.80 -29.27 4.17
C ALA A 66 -10.30 -30.54 3.46
N ALA A 67 -11.17 -31.33 4.10
CA ALA A 67 -11.81 -32.51 3.53
C ALA A 67 -13.00 -32.19 2.60
N SER A 68 -13.44 -30.94 2.56
CA SER A 68 -14.59 -30.52 1.74
C SER A 68 -14.18 -30.24 0.28
N ASP A 69 -15.17 -30.13 -0.60
CA ASP A 69 -14.99 -29.73 -2.00
C ASP A 69 -14.39 -28.32 -2.16
N ASN A 70 -14.33 -27.53 -1.09
CA ASN A 70 -13.81 -26.17 -1.07
C ASN A 70 -12.68 -26.03 -0.02
N PRO A 71 -11.40 -26.16 -0.41
CA PRO A 71 -10.28 -26.13 0.55
C PRO A 71 -10.04 -24.74 1.16
N LYS A 72 -10.74 -23.69 0.69
CA LYS A 72 -10.68 -22.33 1.24
C LYS A 72 -11.85 -22.10 2.18
N THR A 73 -11.57 -21.67 3.41
CA THR A 73 -12.58 -21.40 4.45
C THR A 73 -13.68 -20.46 3.96
N ALA A 74 -13.34 -19.34 3.32
CA ALA A 74 -14.33 -18.39 2.82
C ALA A 74 -15.30 -19.03 1.81
N ALA A 75 -14.79 -19.85 0.91
CA ALA A 75 -15.60 -20.57 -0.08
C ALA A 75 -16.49 -21.64 0.56
N TRP A 76 -15.97 -22.35 1.57
CA TRP A 76 -16.75 -23.30 2.35
C TRP A 76 -17.91 -22.63 3.10
N VAL A 77 -17.67 -21.48 3.74
CA VAL A 77 -18.72 -20.72 4.45
C VAL A 77 -19.76 -20.17 3.45
N GLU A 78 -19.32 -19.58 2.34
CA GLU A 78 -20.22 -19.07 1.29
C GLU A 78 -21.11 -20.18 0.71
N GLN A 79 -20.54 -21.36 0.45
CA GLN A 79 -21.29 -22.52 -0.04
C GLN A 79 -22.28 -23.03 1.02
N SER A 80 -21.85 -23.17 2.27
CA SER A 80 -22.71 -23.63 3.38
C SER A 80 -23.91 -22.71 3.59
N CYS A 81 -23.72 -21.39 3.53
CA CYS A 81 -24.81 -20.43 3.62
C CYS A 81 -25.73 -20.46 2.39
N ARG A 82 -25.15 -20.62 1.19
CA ARG A 82 -25.92 -20.74 -0.07
C ARG A 82 -26.83 -21.96 -0.05
N ASP A 83 -26.33 -23.11 0.39
CA ASP A 83 -27.10 -24.36 0.46
C ASP A 83 -28.24 -24.28 1.48
N ALA A 84 -28.05 -23.49 2.55
CA ALA A 84 -29.09 -23.18 3.52
C ALA A 84 -30.03 -22.02 3.11
N GLY A 85 -29.80 -21.39 1.95
CA GLY A 85 -30.59 -20.24 1.48
C GLY A 85 -30.39 -18.94 2.27
N VAL A 86 -29.31 -18.82 3.06
CA VAL A 86 -29.03 -17.65 3.89
C VAL A 86 -28.09 -16.69 3.14
N PRO A 87 -28.46 -15.41 2.96
CA PRO A 87 -27.58 -14.44 2.31
C PRO A 87 -26.38 -14.11 3.22
N LEU A 88 -25.17 -14.19 2.66
CA LEU A 88 -23.93 -13.83 3.33
C LEU A 88 -23.14 -12.84 2.48
N ALA A 89 -22.68 -11.75 3.11
CA ALA A 89 -21.80 -10.81 2.43
C ALA A 89 -20.40 -11.42 2.22
N PRO A 90 -19.77 -11.30 1.03
CA PRO A 90 -18.42 -11.83 0.78
C PRO A 90 -17.36 -11.27 1.74
N ALA A 91 -17.54 -10.05 2.23
CA ALA A 91 -16.64 -9.46 3.23
C ALA A 91 -16.67 -10.22 4.58
N GLN A 92 -17.85 -10.70 4.99
CA GLN A 92 -18.00 -11.48 6.22
C GLN A 92 -17.32 -12.85 6.10
N ALA A 93 -17.48 -13.53 4.96
CA ALA A 93 -16.80 -14.80 4.70
C ALA A 93 -15.26 -14.66 4.74
N ARG A 94 -14.73 -13.57 4.16
CA ARG A 94 -13.29 -13.26 4.23
C ARG A 94 -12.83 -12.93 5.65
N GLY A 95 -13.64 -12.21 6.42
CA GLY A 95 -13.35 -11.94 7.83
C GLY A 95 -13.22 -13.23 8.65
N LEU A 96 -14.15 -14.17 8.46
CA LEU A 96 -14.12 -15.48 9.10
C LEU A 96 -12.91 -16.32 8.68
N ASP A 97 -12.52 -16.29 7.41
CA ASP A 97 -11.29 -16.95 6.94
C ASP A 97 -10.04 -16.36 7.60
N GLU A 98 -9.91 -15.03 7.65
CA GLU A 98 -8.75 -14.36 8.26
C GLU A 98 -8.65 -14.63 9.76
N VAL A 99 -9.77 -14.55 10.48
CA VAL A 99 -9.84 -14.87 11.92
C VAL A 99 -9.49 -16.34 12.15
N SER A 100 -10.09 -17.27 11.40
CA SER A 100 -9.84 -18.70 11.57
C SER A 100 -8.39 -19.09 11.28
N ARG A 101 -7.77 -18.47 10.27
CA ARG A 101 -6.38 -18.72 9.89
C ARG A 101 -5.42 -18.23 10.97
N THR A 102 -5.66 -17.05 11.50
CA THR A 102 -4.74 -16.41 12.44
C THR A 102 -4.89 -16.99 13.84
N CYS A 103 -6.12 -17.22 14.30
CA CYS A 103 -6.41 -17.82 15.61
C CYS A 103 -6.01 -19.30 15.74
N SER A 104 -5.50 -19.91 14.67
CA SER A 104 -4.87 -21.24 14.72
C SER A 104 -3.45 -21.19 15.29
N THR A 105 -2.83 -20.01 15.41
CA THR A 105 -1.48 -19.82 15.97
C THR A 105 -1.58 -19.66 17.50
N PRO A 106 -0.70 -20.31 18.29
CA PRO A 106 -0.75 -20.25 19.76
C PRO A 106 -0.56 -18.83 20.31
N ASP A 107 0.22 -17.99 19.64
CA ASP A 107 0.56 -16.62 20.06
C ASP A 107 -0.62 -15.62 20.05
N VAL A 108 -1.78 -16.03 19.54
CA VAL A 108 -3.00 -15.19 19.49
C VAL A 108 -4.18 -15.81 20.24
N ALA A 109 -3.91 -16.67 21.23
CA ALA A 109 -4.94 -17.29 22.06
C ALA A 109 -5.90 -16.24 22.67
N ARG A 110 -5.36 -15.11 23.13
CA ARG A 110 -6.18 -14.02 23.70
C ARG A 110 -7.20 -13.45 22.71
N LEU A 111 -6.84 -13.33 21.44
CA LEU A 111 -7.75 -12.87 20.38
C LEU A 111 -8.84 -13.91 20.10
N LYS A 112 -8.49 -15.21 20.10
CA LYS A 112 -9.46 -16.31 19.97
C LYS A 112 -10.50 -16.24 21.10
N ASP A 113 -10.03 -16.08 22.35
CA ASP A 113 -10.90 -15.99 23.53
C ASP A 113 -11.83 -14.77 23.46
N ALA A 114 -11.31 -13.61 23.06
CA ALA A 114 -12.11 -12.38 22.91
C ALA A 114 -13.22 -12.53 21.86
N VAL A 115 -12.93 -13.21 20.74
CA VAL A 115 -13.90 -13.46 19.67
C VAL A 115 -14.97 -14.44 20.15
N VAL A 116 -14.58 -15.53 20.80
CA VAL A 116 -15.52 -16.55 21.31
C VAL A 116 -16.41 -15.98 22.42
N ALA A 117 -15.86 -15.15 23.29
CA ALA A 117 -16.61 -14.45 24.34
C ALA A 117 -17.55 -13.36 23.79
N GLY A 118 -17.40 -12.96 22.52
CA GLY A 118 -18.17 -11.87 21.92
C GLY A 118 -17.76 -10.47 22.39
N GLU A 119 -16.57 -10.34 23.00
CA GLU A 119 -15.95 -9.05 23.37
C GLU A 119 -15.53 -8.27 22.12
N CYS A 120 -15.13 -8.98 21.07
CA CYS A 120 -14.67 -8.42 19.80
C CYS A 120 -15.54 -8.87 18.63
N THR A 121 -15.89 -7.93 17.74
CA THR A 121 -16.61 -8.27 16.50
C THR A 121 -15.69 -9.01 15.52
N VAL A 122 -16.25 -9.83 14.64
CA VAL A 122 -15.47 -10.58 13.63
C VAL A 122 -14.72 -9.65 12.69
N GLU A 123 -15.31 -8.51 12.34
CA GLU A 123 -14.67 -7.49 11.51
C GLU A 123 -13.46 -6.86 12.20
N SER A 124 -13.61 -6.47 13.47
CA SER A 124 -12.51 -5.94 14.29
C SER A 124 -11.41 -6.99 14.48
N ALA A 125 -11.79 -8.23 14.77
CA ALA A 125 -10.85 -9.33 14.96
C ALA A 125 -10.09 -9.67 13.67
N ALA A 126 -10.73 -9.61 12.51
CA ALA A 126 -10.06 -9.80 11.21
C ALA A 126 -9.01 -8.72 10.96
N ILE A 127 -9.28 -7.47 11.35
CA ILE A 127 -8.31 -6.37 11.23
C ILE A 127 -7.12 -6.64 12.17
N ILE A 128 -7.35 -6.94 13.45
CA ILE A 128 -6.29 -7.27 14.42
C ILE A 128 -5.45 -8.44 13.91
N ALA A 129 -6.11 -9.52 13.46
CA ALA A 129 -5.46 -10.70 12.91
C ALA A 129 -4.56 -10.36 11.72
N SER A 130 -5.05 -9.54 10.79
CA SER A 130 -4.28 -9.12 9.61
C SER A 130 -3.08 -8.23 9.97
N THR A 131 -3.22 -7.37 10.98
CA THR A 131 -2.15 -6.52 11.50
C THR A 131 -1.11 -7.37 12.23
N TYR A 132 -1.54 -8.32 13.08
CA TYR A 132 -0.67 -9.29 13.73
C TYR A 132 0.17 -10.05 12.70
N ARG A 133 -0.43 -10.67 11.67
CA ARG A 133 0.33 -11.42 10.65
C ARG A 133 1.31 -10.56 9.86
N ARG A 134 1.03 -9.26 9.72
CA ARG A 134 1.93 -8.32 9.03
C ARG A 134 3.10 -7.91 9.92
N LEU A 135 2.88 -7.75 11.21
CA LEU A 135 3.88 -7.29 12.17
C LEU A 135 4.67 -8.41 12.86
N SER A 136 4.09 -9.59 13.06
CA SER A 136 4.74 -10.68 13.79
C SER A 136 6.10 -11.10 13.24
N PRO A 137 6.36 -11.08 11.91
CA PRO A 137 7.69 -11.39 11.38
C PRO A 137 8.69 -10.23 11.50
N LYS A 138 8.19 -9.02 11.79
CA LYS A 138 8.91 -7.74 11.71
C LYS A 138 9.33 -7.19 13.07
N VAL A 139 8.63 -7.64 14.11
CA VAL A 139 8.69 -7.04 15.44
C VAL A 139 9.02 -8.13 16.46
N ASP A 140 10.11 -7.96 17.20
CA ASP A 140 10.50 -8.86 18.28
C ASP A 140 9.91 -8.36 19.62
N VAL A 141 8.62 -8.66 19.84
CA VAL A 141 7.94 -8.34 21.10
C VAL A 141 7.91 -9.58 22.00
N ARG A 142 8.47 -9.46 23.21
CA ARG A 142 8.21 -10.42 24.29
C ARG A 142 6.81 -10.20 24.85
N GLY A 143 5.81 -10.86 24.27
CA GLY A 143 4.45 -10.93 24.79
C GLY A 143 3.43 -10.19 23.93
N TRP A 144 2.94 -10.86 22.89
CA TRP A 144 1.88 -10.34 22.03
C TRP A 144 0.53 -10.17 22.75
N ASP A 145 0.30 -10.86 23.86
CA ASP A 145 -0.96 -10.80 24.61
C ASP A 145 -1.28 -9.37 25.08
N THR A 146 -0.31 -8.63 25.61
CA THR A 146 -0.54 -7.24 26.06
C THR A 146 -0.85 -6.29 24.90
N VAL A 147 -0.19 -6.50 23.75
CA VAL A 147 -0.45 -5.74 22.52
C VAL A 147 -1.85 -6.03 21.99
N LEU A 148 -2.26 -7.30 22.00
CA LEU A 148 -3.58 -7.72 21.58
C LEU A 148 -4.67 -7.19 22.52
N ASP A 149 -4.45 -7.20 23.84
CA ASP A 149 -5.37 -6.62 24.83
C ASP A 149 -5.61 -5.13 24.58
N GLN A 150 -4.54 -4.36 24.31
CA GLN A 150 -4.64 -2.94 23.98
C GLN A 150 -5.43 -2.72 22.68
N LEU A 151 -5.13 -3.50 21.63
CA LEU A 151 -5.85 -3.41 20.35
C LEU A 151 -7.33 -3.78 20.47
N ILE A 152 -7.66 -4.80 21.27
CA ILE A 152 -9.04 -5.21 21.55
C ILE A 152 -9.77 -4.08 22.30
N GLY A 153 -9.13 -3.50 23.33
CA GLY A 153 -9.69 -2.37 24.09
C GLY A 153 -10.00 -1.16 23.20
N TRP A 154 -9.04 -0.74 22.37
CA TRP A 154 -9.22 0.40 21.46
C TRP A 154 -10.33 0.19 20.43
N LEU A 155 -10.45 -1.02 19.87
CA LEU A 155 -11.53 -1.33 18.93
C LEU A 155 -12.90 -1.39 19.62
N GLY A 156 -12.94 -1.77 20.90
CA GLY A 156 -14.15 -1.66 21.73
C GLY A 156 -14.63 -0.22 21.93
N GLU A 157 -13.70 0.74 21.96
CA GLU A 157 -13.98 2.18 22.07
C GLU A 157 -14.29 2.86 20.72
N GLY A 158 -14.26 2.11 19.62
CA GLY A 158 -14.56 2.63 18.27
C GLY A 158 -13.35 3.17 17.52
N ALA A 159 -12.14 2.67 17.81
CA ALA A 159 -10.94 3.05 17.09
C ALA A 159 -11.06 2.87 15.57
N THR A 160 -10.50 3.83 14.83
CA THR A 160 -10.53 3.83 13.36
C THR A 160 -9.30 3.13 12.79
N ARG A 161 -9.35 2.79 11.49
CA ARG A 161 -8.18 2.26 10.75
C ARG A 161 -6.94 3.16 10.87
N LYS A 162 -7.14 4.47 11.03
CA LYS A 162 -6.03 5.42 11.23
C LYS A 162 -5.28 5.13 12.53
N ASN A 163 -6.01 4.90 13.62
CA ASN A 163 -5.43 4.61 14.94
C ASN A 163 -4.58 3.32 14.89
N ILE A 164 -5.02 2.32 14.11
CA ILE A 164 -4.28 1.07 13.92
C ILE A 164 -3.00 1.31 13.12
N ALA A 165 -3.05 2.13 12.07
CA ALA A 165 -1.84 2.48 11.32
C ALA A 165 -0.83 3.27 12.17
N GLU A 166 -1.29 4.23 12.96
CA GLU A 166 -0.44 4.98 13.90
C GLU A 166 0.20 4.04 14.95
N PHE A 167 -0.55 3.05 15.43
CA PHE A 167 -0.03 2.04 16.34
C PHE A 167 1.01 1.13 15.71
N GLU A 168 0.79 0.72 14.46
CA GLU A 168 1.77 -0.05 13.68
C GLU A 168 3.08 0.71 13.56
N ASP A 169 3.02 2.01 13.26
CA ASP A 169 4.20 2.87 13.19
C ASP A 169 4.93 2.95 14.54
N VAL A 170 4.20 3.08 15.64
CA VAL A 170 4.77 3.10 17.00
C VAL A 170 5.45 1.76 17.31
N LEU A 171 4.78 0.63 17.07
CA LEU A 171 5.36 -0.69 17.31
C LEU A 171 6.62 -0.94 16.48
N LEU A 172 6.60 -0.58 15.20
CA LEU A 172 7.77 -0.70 14.33
C LEU A 172 8.92 0.21 14.78
N SER A 173 8.62 1.42 15.26
CA SER A 173 9.66 2.34 15.75
C SER A 173 10.34 1.86 17.04
N GLN A 174 9.59 1.19 17.93
CA GLN A 174 10.07 0.77 19.24
C GLN A 174 10.69 -0.61 19.23
N TYR A 175 10.15 -1.52 18.41
CA TYR A 175 10.46 -2.96 18.45
C TYR A 175 10.83 -3.53 17.07
N GLY A 176 10.85 -2.72 16.02
CA GLY A 176 11.32 -3.13 14.70
C GLY A 176 12.84 -3.27 14.67
N THR A 177 13.33 -4.29 13.96
CA THR A 177 14.78 -4.45 13.73
C THR A 177 15.27 -3.49 12.63
N GLN A 178 16.53 -3.06 12.71
CA GLN A 178 17.14 -2.12 11.74
C GLN A 178 16.96 -2.60 10.27
N THR A 179 17.12 -3.90 10.03
CA THR A 179 16.92 -4.52 8.71
C THR A 179 15.48 -4.44 8.23
N THR A 180 14.50 -4.49 9.14
CA THR A 180 13.08 -4.42 8.80
C THR A 180 12.67 -3.04 8.30
N LEU A 181 13.26 -1.97 8.85
CA LEU A 181 13.02 -0.60 8.39
C LEU A 181 13.60 -0.40 6.97
N GLU A 182 14.80 -0.91 6.72
CA GLU A 182 15.45 -0.87 5.41
C GLU A 182 14.65 -1.68 4.36
N ASP A 183 14.21 -2.88 4.72
CA ASP A 183 13.36 -3.73 3.87
C ASP A 183 12.02 -3.08 3.57
N GLU A 184 11.41 -2.35 4.52
CA GLU A 184 10.19 -1.60 4.25
C GLU A 184 10.40 -0.43 3.30
N HIS A 185 11.50 0.31 3.47
CA HIS A 185 11.84 1.37 2.53
C HIS A 185 12.09 0.80 1.14
N GLU A 186 12.74 -0.36 1.03
CA GLU A 186 12.97 -1.02 -0.25
C GLU A 186 11.69 -1.62 -0.84
N GLN A 187 10.79 -2.15 -0.01
CA GLN A 187 9.47 -2.59 -0.46
C GLN A 187 8.59 -1.43 -0.94
N LYS A 188 8.60 -0.30 -0.21
CA LYS A 188 7.92 0.94 -0.62
C LYS A 188 8.50 1.48 -1.92
N ARG A 189 9.82 1.37 -2.12
CA ARG A 189 10.52 1.71 -3.37
C ARG A 189 10.19 0.75 -4.52
N SER A 190 10.07 -0.55 -4.28
CA SER A 190 9.75 -1.52 -5.34
C SER A 190 8.27 -1.46 -5.77
N ASN A 191 7.38 -1.06 -4.86
CA ASN A 191 5.94 -0.89 -5.15
C ASN A 191 5.58 0.43 -5.86
N ARG A 192 6.56 1.30 -6.14
CA ARG A 192 6.34 2.53 -6.89
C ARG A 192 5.86 2.17 -8.30
N THR A 193 4.68 2.64 -8.66
CA THR A 193 4.10 2.34 -9.96
C THR A 193 3.25 3.49 -10.45
N MET A 194 3.22 3.67 -11.76
CA MET A 194 2.29 4.55 -12.45
C MET A 194 1.57 3.71 -13.48
N SER A 195 0.25 3.66 -13.41
CA SER A 195 -0.53 3.01 -14.47
C SER A 195 -0.39 3.81 -15.77
N ALA A 196 -0.44 3.12 -16.90
CA ALA A 196 -0.59 3.79 -18.19
C ALA A 196 -1.82 4.71 -18.17
N LEU A 197 -1.80 5.79 -18.96
CA LEU A 197 -2.96 6.64 -19.17
C LEU A 197 -4.03 5.82 -19.90
N THR A 198 -5.15 5.56 -19.24
CA THR A 198 -6.29 4.82 -19.81
C THR A 198 -7.45 5.77 -20.07
N LEU A 199 -8.12 5.58 -21.21
CA LEU A 199 -9.30 6.37 -21.56
C LEU A 199 -10.51 5.85 -20.75
N ASN A 200 -11.10 6.69 -19.91
CA ASN A 200 -12.35 6.37 -19.24
C ASN A 200 -13.51 6.56 -20.22
N ALA A 201 -14.12 5.44 -20.64
CA ALA A 201 -15.21 5.44 -21.62
C ALA A 201 -16.47 6.20 -21.18
N LYS A 202 -16.66 6.44 -19.87
CA LYS A 202 -17.83 7.16 -19.35
C LYS A 202 -17.64 8.67 -19.35
N THR A 203 -16.42 9.14 -19.12
CA THR A 203 -16.10 10.57 -18.99
C THR A 203 -15.41 11.14 -20.22
N GLY A 204 -14.85 10.28 -21.09
CA GLY A 204 -14.01 10.68 -22.22
C GLY A 204 -12.64 11.23 -21.82
N MET A 205 -12.29 11.15 -20.52
CA MET A 205 -11.04 11.69 -19.97
C MET A 205 -10.00 10.58 -19.82
N PHE A 206 -8.72 10.96 -19.88
CA PHE A 206 -7.63 10.04 -19.56
C PHE A 206 -7.36 10.03 -18.05
N GLU A 207 -7.24 8.84 -17.48
CA GLU A 207 -6.97 8.63 -16.07
C GLU A 207 -5.68 7.81 -15.89
N SER A 208 -4.92 8.13 -14.85
CA SER A 208 -3.77 7.34 -14.41
C SER A 208 -3.71 7.35 -12.89
N LYS A 209 -3.33 6.22 -12.30
CA LYS A 209 -3.11 6.05 -10.87
C LYS A 209 -1.61 6.01 -10.61
N ILE A 210 -1.15 6.90 -9.75
CA ILE A 210 0.25 7.00 -9.32
C ILE A 210 0.34 6.51 -7.88
N VAL A 211 1.29 5.61 -7.60
CA VAL A 211 1.67 5.16 -6.26
C VAL A 211 3.13 5.53 -6.05
N MET A 212 3.39 6.37 -5.05
CA MET A 212 4.72 6.86 -4.71
C MET A 212 5.06 6.50 -3.26
N ASP A 213 6.35 6.40 -2.98
CA ASP A 213 6.88 6.41 -1.62
C ASP A 213 6.88 7.84 -1.05
N PRO A 214 6.97 8.00 0.28
CA PRO A 214 6.92 9.32 0.93
C PRO A 214 7.99 10.29 0.46
N VAL A 215 9.19 9.82 0.10
CA VAL A 215 10.29 10.69 -0.34
C VAL A 215 9.99 11.27 -1.72
N ASN A 216 9.55 10.44 -2.67
CA ASN A 216 9.15 10.93 -3.99
C ASN A 216 7.85 11.74 -3.97
N GLU A 217 6.92 11.42 -3.07
CA GLU A 217 5.71 12.23 -2.85
C GLU A 217 6.07 13.65 -2.44
N ALA A 218 6.99 13.83 -1.48
CA ALA A 218 7.40 15.16 -1.03
C ALA A 218 8.05 15.99 -2.15
N VAL A 219 8.89 15.37 -2.98
CA VAL A 219 9.52 16.03 -4.14
C VAL A 219 8.46 16.38 -5.20
N PHE A 220 7.57 15.45 -5.51
CA PHE A 220 6.51 15.64 -6.50
C PHE A 220 5.50 16.71 -6.06
N SER A 221 5.06 16.67 -4.81
CA SER A 221 4.10 17.63 -4.25
C SER A 221 4.72 19.02 -4.14
N ALA A 222 6.00 19.14 -3.76
CA ALA A 222 6.72 20.40 -3.76
C ALA A 222 6.81 21.00 -5.18
N ALA A 223 7.17 20.20 -6.19
CA ALA A 223 7.22 20.66 -7.58
C ALA A 223 5.83 21.08 -8.09
N LEU A 224 4.81 20.28 -7.80
CA LEU A 224 3.43 20.58 -8.17
C LEU A 224 2.93 21.86 -7.48
N HIS A 225 3.22 22.05 -6.20
CA HIS A 225 2.84 23.24 -5.44
C HIS A 225 3.56 24.49 -5.96
N ALA A 226 4.84 24.38 -6.32
CA ALA A 226 5.59 25.49 -6.90
C ALA A 226 4.97 26.00 -8.21
N LEU A 227 4.46 25.09 -9.04
CA LEU A 227 3.90 25.42 -10.36
C LEU A 227 2.37 25.66 -10.35
N SER A 228 1.65 25.23 -9.31
CA SER A 228 0.20 25.38 -9.19
C SER A 228 -0.23 26.52 -8.25
N LYS A 229 0.73 27.31 -7.74
CA LYS A 229 0.46 28.45 -6.86
C LYS A 229 -0.43 29.46 -7.59
N PRO A 230 -1.52 29.95 -6.96
CA PRO A 230 -2.37 30.96 -7.57
C PRO A 230 -1.55 32.21 -7.90
N HIS A 231 -1.62 32.65 -9.15
CA HIS A 231 -0.98 33.87 -9.59
C HIS A 231 -1.99 35.02 -9.54
N VAL A 232 -1.53 36.20 -9.15
CA VAL A 232 -2.29 37.44 -9.32
C VAL A 232 -1.68 38.12 -10.53
N ASP A 233 -2.51 38.47 -11.50
CA ASP A 233 -2.05 39.20 -12.68
C ASP A 233 -1.45 40.56 -12.23
N PRO A 234 -0.18 40.85 -12.56
CA PRO A 234 0.50 42.06 -12.11
C PRO A 234 -0.07 43.34 -12.74
N ASP A 235 -0.73 43.25 -13.89
CA ASP A 235 -1.27 44.39 -14.63
C ASP A 235 -2.75 44.65 -14.30
N THR A 236 -3.53 43.60 -14.08
CA THR A 236 -4.98 43.71 -13.79
C THR A 236 -5.32 43.52 -12.31
N GLY A 237 -4.43 42.95 -11.51
CA GLY A 237 -4.67 42.64 -10.10
C GLY A 237 -5.68 41.51 -9.89
N GLU A 238 -6.18 40.87 -10.95
CA GLU A 238 -7.18 39.82 -10.84
C GLU A 238 -6.57 38.49 -10.36
N HIS A 239 -7.32 37.79 -9.51
CA HIS A 239 -6.96 36.48 -9.01
C HIS A 239 -7.20 35.40 -10.07
N ASP A 240 -6.27 34.44 -10.18
CA ASP A 240 -6.41 33.28 -11.07
C ASP A 240 -7.77 32.56 -10.90
N PRO A 241 -8.66 32.58 -11.91
CA PRO A 241 -10.01 32.03 -11.81
C PRO A 241 -10.06 30.50 -11.88
N ARG A 242 -8.94 29.83 -12.19
CA ARG A 242 -8.91 28.36 -12.31
C ARG A 242 -9.16 27.69 -10.96
N THR A 243 -9.73 26.49 -10.98
CA THR A 243 -9.86 25.70 -9.74
C THR A 243 -8.49 25.17 -9.28
N PRO A 244 -8.30 24.84 -8.00
CA PRO A 244 -7.06 24.20 -7.53
C PRO A 244 -6.72 22.91 -8.29
N GLY A 245 -7.74 22.13 -8.67
CA GLY A 245 -7.55 20.91 -9.47
C GLY A 245 -7.01 21.20 -10.87
N THR A 246 -7.59 22.21 -11.55
CA THR A 246 -7.13 22.65 -12.87
C THR A 246 -5.69 23.15 -12.83
N ARG A 247 -5.31 23.97 -11.84
CA ARG A 247 -3.93 24.46 -11.69
C ARG A 247 -2.91 23.34 -11.48
N ARG A 248 -3.27 22.32 -10.69
CA ARG A 248 -2.41 21.15 -10.48
C ARG A 248 -2.23 20.34 -11.77
N LEU A 249 -3.29 20.16 -12.56
CA LEU A 249 -3.18 19.50 -13.85
C LEU A 249 -2.30 20.29 -14.84
N ASP A 250 -2.49 21.61 -14.92
CA ASP A 250 -1.69 22.49 -15.77
C ASP A 250 -0.20 22.49 -15.35
N ALA A 251 0.07 22.45 -14.05
CA ALA A 251 1.41 22.30 -13.49
C ALA A 251 2.05 20.97 -13.93
N LEU A 252 1.32 19.85 -13.87
CA LEU A 252 1.81 18.55 -14.34
C LEU A 252 2.14 18.56 -15.83
N VAL A 253 1.30 19.18 -16.66
CA VAL A 253 1.56 19.35 -18.10
C VAL A 253 2.79 20.22 -18.33
N THR A 254 2.99 21.26 -17.52
CA THR A 254 4.16 22.14 -17.59
C THR A 254 5.45 21.40 -17.22
N MET A 255 5.41 20.54 -16.19
CA MET A 255 6.52 19.64 -15.85
C MET A 255 6.87 18.71 -17.01
N ALA A 256 5.86 18.10 -17.66
CA ALA A 256 6.07 17.25 -18.83
C ALA A 256 6.67 18.04 -20.00
N LYS A 257 6.19 19.25 -20.29
CA LYS A 257 6.74 20.13 -21.33
C LYS A 257 8.22 20.45 -21.07
N HIS A 258 8.60 20.75 -19.83
CA HIS A 258 9.99 20.99 -19.45
C HIS A 258 10.87 19.74 -19.61
N ALA A 259 10.32 18.55 -19.38
CA ALA A 259 11.03 17.28 -19.56
C ALA A 259 11.18 16.89 -21.05
N THR A 260 10.24 17.30 -21.91
CA THR A 260 10.28 17.02 -23.36
C THR A 260 11.03 18.08 -24.18
N ASN A 261 11.55 19.13 -23.53
CA ASN A 261 12.33 20.15 -24.22
C ASN A 261 13.72 19.54 -24.58
N PRO A 262 14.11 19.49 -25.87
CA PRO A 262 15.32 18.79 -26.34
C PRO A 262 16.64 19.33 -25.77
N ASP A 263 16.61 20.45 -25.07
CA ASP A 263 17.78 21.11 -24.50
C ASP A 263 18.40 20.37 -23.30
N LYS A 264 17.75 19.30 -22.80
CA LYS A 264 18.27 18.45 -21.72
C LYS A 264 18.63 17.06 -22.25
N THR A 265 19.84 16.62 -21.92
CA THR A 265 20.43 15.31 -22.28
C THR A 265 19.77 14.14 -21.54
N PHE A 266 18.46 13.94 -21.74
CA PHE A 266 17.78 12.73 -21.30
C PHE A 266 17.73 11.71 -22.45
N ARG A 267 18.20 10.47 -22.19
CA ARG A 267 18.02 9.35 -23.13
C ARG A 267 16.52 9.20 -23.43
N GLY A 268 16.11 9.41 -24.69
CA GLY A 268 14.72 9.32 -25.13
C GLY A 268 13.92 10.63 -25.08
N SER A 269 14.51 11.77 -24.69
CA SER A 269 13.89 13.11 -24.74
C SER A 269 13.92 13.73 -26.15
N GLY A 270 13.64 12.91 -27.15
CA GLY A 270 13.24 13.40 -28.46
C GLY A 270 11.91 12.76 -28.76
N ALA A 271 10.85 13.56 -28.90
CA ALA A 271 9.81 13.15 -29.83
C ALA A 271 10.54 12.71 -31.10
N ALA A 272 10.39 11.46 -31.54
CA ALA A 272 11.09 10.97 -32.73
C ALA A 272 10.72 11.90 -33.87
N ALA A 273 11.62 12.84 -34.20
CA ALA A 273 11.34 13.88 -35.16
C ALA A 273 11.27 13.21 -36.53
N ARG A 274 10.05 12.89 -36.98
CA ARG A 274 9.81 12.43 -38.35
C ARG A 274 9.88 13.64 -39.27
N ILE A 275 11.06 13.86 -39.85
CA ILE A 275 11.23 14.76 -40.98
C ILE A 275 10.72 14.02 -42.22
N ILE A 276 9.57 14.45 -42.76
CA ILE A 276 9.10 13.99 -44.07
C ILE A 276 9.65 14.98 -45.09
N VAL A 277 10.72 14.59 -45.79
CA VAL A 277 11.25 15.38 -46.90
C VAL A 277 10.53 14.96 -48.18
N THR A 278 9.76 15.87 -48.78
CA THR A 278 9.15 15.67 -50.09
C THR A 278 10.03 16.34 -51.14
N ILE A 279 10.71 15.55 -51.97
CA ILE A 279 11.55 16.05 -53.06
C ILE A 279 10.89 15.66 -54.39
N PRO A 280 10.76 16.58 -55.36
CA PRO A 280 10.35 16.24 -56.72
C PRO A 280 11.28 15.18 -57.34
N LEU A 281 10.71 14.21 -58.05
CA LEU A 281 11.49 13.12 -58.68
C LEU A 281 12.60 13.64 -59.60
N ALA A 282 12.38 14.78 -60.27
CA ALA A 282 13.36 15.41 -61.15
C ALA A 282 14.63 15.84 -60.42
N ASP A 283 14.51 16.37 -59.21
CA ASP A 283 15.64 16.83 -58.40
C ASP A 283 16.41 15.63 -57.80
N LEU A 284 15.70 14.55 -57.45
CA LEU A 284 16.30 13.31 -56.96
C LEU A 284 17.15 12.63 -58.05
N VAL A 285 16.63 12.59 -59.28
CA VAL A 285 17.34 12.02 -60.44
C VAL A 285 18.46 12.94 -60.93
N GLY A 286 18.30 14.25 -60.82
CA GLY A 286 19.35 15.23 -61.12
C GLY A 286 20.55 15.14 -60.17
N GLY A 287 20.28 14.94 -58.87
CA GLY A 287 21.31 14.72 -57.85
C GLY A 287 22.07 13.41 -58.02
N LEU A 288 21.38 12.31 -58.38
CA LEU A 288 22.02 11.00 -58.62
C LEU A 288 23.00 10.99 -59.81
N ARG A 289 22.87 11.93 -60.75
CA ARG A 289 23.76 12.04 -61.92
C ARG A 289 24.97 12.93 -61.68
N THR A 290 24.98 13.67 -60.57
CA THR A 290 26.00 14.67 -60.28
C THR A 290 26.56 14.36 -58.89
N SER A 291 27.60 13.53 -58.85
CA SER A 291 28.40 13.17 -57.67
C SER A 291 27.68 12.38 -56.57
N SER A 292 28.39 11.38 -56.03
CA SER A 292 27.93 10.64 -54.86
C SER A 292 27.74 11.62 -53.70
N LEU A 293 26.56 11.60 -53.06
CA LEU A 293 26.21 12.47 -51.93
C LEU A 293 27.25 12.39 -50.78
N ALA A 294 27.99 11.28 -50.72
CA ALA A 294 29.03 11.03 -49.73
C ALA A 294 30.32 11.84 -49.95
N GLU A 295 30.68 12.19 -51.18
CA GLU A 295 31.81 13.10 -51.47
C GLU A 295 31.47 14.55 -51.13
N GLN A 296 30.24 14.99 -51.42
CA GLN A 296 29.81 16.37 -51.17
C GLN A 296 29.61 16.68 -49.68
N LEU A 297 29.32 15.65 -48.86
CA LEU A 297 29.15 15.75 -47.42
C LEU A 297 30.45 15.47 -46.62
N GLY A 298 31.57 15.19 -47.30
CA GLY A 298 32.88 14.99 -46.65
C GLY A 298 32.93 13.77 -45.72
N LEU A 299 32.15 12.72 -46.01
CA LEU A 299 31.97 11.57 -45.11
C LEU A 299 32.99 10.43 -45.29
N PHE A 300 33.96 10.58 -46.21
CA PHE A 300 35.05 9.61 -46.38
C PHE A 300 36.43 10.26 -46.22
N PRO A 301 37.32 9.71 -45.38
CA PRO A 301 38.70 10.17 -45.29
C PRO A 301 39.48 9.73 -46.53
N THR A 302 40.22 10.66 -47.13
CA THR A 302 41.22 10.37 -48.17
C THR A 302 42.33 9.52 -47.56
N ILE A 303 42.33 8.22 -47.85
CA ILE A 303 43.42 7.32 -47.46
C ILE A 303 44.59 7.62 -48.40
N ALA A 304 45.63 8.27 -47.88
CA ALA A 304 46.91 8.38 -48.55
C ALA A 304 47.59 7.01 -48.57
N GLU A 305 48.06 6.60 -49.75
CA GLU A 305 48.84 5.41 -50.00
C GLU A 305 50.08 5.32 -49.10
N THR A 306 50.25 4.17 -48.44
CA THR A 306 51.57 3.55 -48.27
C THR A 306 51.41 2.04 -48.39
N THR A 307 52.22 1.50 -49.28
CA THR A 307 52.33 0.12 -49.77
C THR A 307 52.94 -0.87 -48.77
N ASP A 308 52.86 -2.16 -49.15
CA ASP A 308 53.40 -3.40 -48.56
C ASP A 308 52.68 -3.93 -47.29
N GLY A 309 52.24 -5.18 -47.19
CA GLY A 309 52.30 -6.36 -48.05
C GLY A 309 51.91 -7.60 -47.21
N ALA A 310 51.41 -8.64 -47.88
CA ALA A 310 51.16 -10.02 -47.42
C ALA A 310 49.89 -10.35 -46.57
N HIS A 311 48.95 -11.05 -47.22
CA HIS A 311 47.93 -11.95 -46.67
C HIS A 311 48.50 -13.37 -46.43
N PRO A 312 47.74 -14.37 -45.93
CA PRO A 312 46.76 -14.41 -44.84
C PRO A 312 46.99 -15.64 -43.91
N GLY A 313 46.36 -15.71 -42.74
CA GLY A 313 46.44 -16.89 -41.87
C GLY A 313 45.28 -17.01 -40.89
N ASP A 314 44.36 -17.91 -41.24
CA ASP A 314 43.43 -18.73 -40.46
C ASP A 314 42.51 -18.18 -39.36
N PHE A 315 41.27 -18.63 -39.51
CA PHE A 315 40.13 -18.47 -38.62
C PHE A 315 39.99 -19.70 -37.70
N ALA A 316 39.88 -19.42 -36.39
CA ALA A 316 39.03 -20.10 -35.40
C ALA A 316 39.53 -21.42 -34.74
N PRO A 317 38.87 -21.93 -33.67
CA PRO A 317 38.54 -21.27 -32.38
C PRO A 317 38.74 -22.17 -31.14
N THR A 318 38.45 -21.62 -29.96
CA THR A 318 37.81 -22.24 -28.75
C THR A 318 38.66 -22.59 -27.51
N ALA A 319 38.04 -22.24 -26.37
CA ALA A 319 38.03 -22.87 -25.04
C ALA A 319 39.15 -22.49 -24.04
N THR A 320 38.97 -22.36 -22.71
CA THR A 320 37.88 -22.06 -21.75
C THR A 320 38.59 -22.00 -20.38
N ALA A 321 38.05 -21.27 -19.38
CA ALA A 321 38.30 -21.38 -17.92
C ALA A 321 39.68 -20.89 -17.45
N THR A 322 39.91 -20.28 -16.28
CA THR A 322 39.25 -20.19 -14.95
C THR A 322 40.02 -19.03 -14.25
N ASP A 323 39.39 -18.00 -13.71
CA ASP A 323 38.91 -17.85 -12.32
C ASP A 323 39.99 -17.44 -11.29
N ILE A 324 39.57 -16.58 -10.34
CA ILE A 324 40.13 -16.28 -9.01
C ILE A 324 41.09 -15.06 -8.79
N ASP A 325 40.47 -14.04 -8.15
CA ASP A 325 40.84 -13.20 -7.02
C ASP A 325 42.04 -12.22 -7.02
N THR A 326 41.73 -10.91 -6.90
CA THR A 326 41.77 -10.13 -5.63
C THR A 326 41.79 -8.61 -5.95
N PRO A 327 40.88 -7.77 -5.39
CA PRO A 327 40.93 -6.32 -5.55
C PRO A 327 41.85 -5.66 -4.51
N ALA A 328 42.77 -4.83 -5.00
CA ALA A 328 43.58 -3.93 -4.18
C ALA A 328 42.75 -2.72 -3.72
N THR A 329 42.97 -2.38 -2.46
CA THR A 329 42.46 -1.26 -1.69
C THR A 329 42.92 0.11 -2.21
N CYS A 330 41.99 1.07 -2.29
CA CYS A 330 42.26 2.52 -2.34
C CYS A 330 41.37 3.13 -1.24
N ASP A 331 41.85 3.32 -0.03
CA ASP A 331 42.62 4.46 0.48
C ASP A 331 41.83 5.76 0.69
N ARG A 332 42.04 6.30 1.89
CA ARG A 332 41.38 7.40 2.58
C ARG A 332 41.57 8.74 1.88
N GLY A 333 40.52 9.57 1.94
CA GLY A 333 40.61 11.01 1.69
C GLY A 333 39.72 11.77 2.67
N ASP A 334 40.27 12.05 3.85
CA ASP A 334 39.74 12.99 4.83
C ASP A 334 39.84 14.43 4.29
N GLY A 335 38.78 15.23 4.49
CA GLY A 335 38.74 16.64 4.13
C GLY A 335 37.76 17.42 5.00
N HIS A 336 38.24 17.90 6.15
CA HIS A 336 37.57 18.87 7.02
C HIS A 336 37.43 20.25 6.34
N ALA A 337 36.28 20.91 6.53
CA ALA A 337 36.17 22.37 6.48
C ALA A 337 35.22 22.84 7.59
N GLY A 338 35.65 23.87 8.32
CA GLY A 338 35.12 24.28 9.62
C GLY A 338 33.89 25.19 9.62
N SER A 339 33.30 25.24 10.82
CA SER A 339 32.38 26.22 11.43
C SER A 339 32.72 27.70 11.15
N PRO A 340 31.82 28.71 11.36
CA PRO A 340 31.10 28.91 12.63
C PRO A 340 29.72 29.63 12.63
N GLY A 341 29.02 29.56 13.77
CA GLY A 341 28.52 30.78 14.43
C GLY A 341 27.01 31.00 14.60
N ASN A 342 26.61 31.12 15.88
CA ASN A 342 25.53 31.92 16.47
C ASN A 342 24.08 31.38 16.54
N GLY A 343 23.66 31.11 17.78
CA GLY A 343 22.25 31.00 18.20
C GLY A 343 21.60 32.36 18.52
N PRO A 344 20.79 32.45 19.58
CA PRO A 344 19.32 32.28 19.56
C PRO A 344 18.57 33.55 20.05
N CYS A 345 17.28 33.72 19.72
CA CYS A 345 16.29 34.60 20.39
C CYS A 345 14.88 34.29 19.85
N CYS A 346 13.97 33.68 20.63
CA CYS A 346 12.99 34.28 21.55
C CYS A 346 11.67 34.77 20.88
N GLY A 347 10.52 34.23 21.32
CA GLY A 347 9.19 34.74 20.99
C GLY A 347 8.04 33.83 21.46
N HIS A 348 7.66 33.99 22.73
CA HIS A 348 6.62 33.26 23.48
C HIS A 348 5.17 33.48 23.03
N GLY A 349 4.31 32.52 23.41
CA GLY A 349 2.86 32.63 23.60
C GLY A 349 2.22 31.26 23.84
N THR A 350 2.54 30.55 24.92
CA THR A 350 1.78 30.47 26.19
C THR A 350 0.25 30.49 26.04
N LEU A 351 -0.39 29.33 26.13
CA LEU A 351 -1.69 29.17 26.79
C LEU A 351 -1.76 27.81 27.49
N ALA A 352 -2.45 27.83 28.63
CA ALA A 352 -2.26 27.01 29.80
C ALA A 352 -2.68 25.54 29.67
N ALA A 353 -1.91 24.71 30.38
CA ALA A 353 -2.29 23.36 30.77
C ALA A 353 -3.27 23.41 31.95
N SER A 354 -4.25 22.51 31.93
CA SER A 354 -4.84 21.92 33.14
C SER A 354 -4.70 20.41 33.02
N SER A 355 -3.73 19.90 33.78
CA SER A 355 -3.44 18.51 34.07
C SER A 355 -4.54 17.86 34.93
N THR A 356 -4.84 16.58 34.71
CA THR A 356 -4.73 15.51 35.73
C THR A 356 -5.01 14.14 35.13
N GLY A 357 -4.14 13.17 35.39
CA GLY A 357 -4.34 11.76 35.06
C GLY A 357 -3.02 11.00 34.95
N ALA A 358 -2.44 10.66 36.11
CA ALA A 358 -1.09 10.12 36.26
C ALA A 358 -0.90 8.71 35.65
N LEU A 359 0.16 8.56 34.85
CA LEU A 359 0.75 7.28 34.48
C LEU A 359 1.73 6.85 35.57
N SER A 360 1.48 5.67 36.16
CA SER A 360 2.44 5.00 37.04
C SER A 360 3.27 4.04 36.21
N ALA A 361 4.56 4.34 36.02
CA ALA A 361 5.52 3.46 35.38
C ALA A 361 5.96 2.37 36.38
N GLY A 362 5.61 1.12 36.09
CA GLY A 362 6.14 -0.06 36.78
C GLY A 362 7.50 -0.45 36.20
N VAL A 363 8.55 -0.28 37.00
CA VAL A 363 9.92 -0.72 36.73
C VAL A 363 9.98 -2.24 36.82
N LEU A 364 10.40 -2.91 35.75
CA LEU A 364 10.81 -4.32 35.75
C LEU A 364 12.30 -4.40 36.16
N SER A 365 12.57 -5.02 37.32
CA SER A 365 13.92 -5.47 37.70
C SER A 365 14.18 -6.90 37.20
N PRO A 366 15.44 -7.28 36.89
CA PRO A 366 15.83 -8.66 36.58
C PRO A 366 16.52 -9.38 37.76
N GLY A 367 16.37 -10.72 37.83
CA GLY A 367 17.10 -11.67 38.70
C GLY A 367 16.34 -12.00 39.99
N ASP A 368 16.11 -13.26 40.40
CA ASP A 368 16.79 -14.56 40.15
C ASP A 368 15.86 -15.68 39.69
#